data_AF-A0A956QH96-F1
#
_entry.id   AF-A0A956QH96-F1
#
_cell.length_a   1.000
_cell.length_b   1.000
_cell.length_c   1.000
_cell.angle_alpha   90.00
_cell.angle_beta   90.00
_cell.angle_gamma   90.00
#
_symmetry.space_group_name_H-M   'P 1'
#
loop_
_entity.id
_entity.type
_entity.pdbx_description
1 polymer ?
#
loop_
_entity_poly.entity_id
_entity_poly.type
_entity_poly.pdbx_seq_one_letter_code
_entity_poly.pdbx_strand_id
1 'polypeptide(L)' 'MSLAVLLVLALTLPAFAYLDPGSGSMLAQALAAGFAGLGVLIKFYWVRIKRFFGFGKATVPAADTQDDTGATE' A
#
# COMPACT_ATOMS: atom_id res chain seq x y z
N MET A 1 36.00 42.96 -1.27
CA MET A 1 34.89 42.41 -2.10
C MET A 1 35.01 40.89 -2.27
N SER A 2 36.18 40.34 -2.56
CA SER A 2 36.40 38.89 -2.77
C SER A 2 36.10 38.02 -1.54
N LEU A 3 36.49 38.47 -0.34
CA LEU A 3 36.25 37.72 0.90
C LEU A 3 34.76 37.74 1.31
N ALA A 4 34.06 38.84 1.08
CA ALA A 4 32.64 38.97 1.34
C ALA A 4 31.82 38.08 0.39
N VAL A 5 32.23 37.96 -0.87
CA VAL A 5 31.61 37.05 -1.85
C VAL A 5 31.80 35.58 -1.41
N LEU A 6 33.02 35.19 -1.02
CA LEU A 6 33.28 33.84 -0.50
C LEU A 6 32.47 33.52 0.76
N LEU A 7 32.34 34.50 1.67
CA LEU A 7 31.54 34.36 2.89
C LEU A 7 30.05 34.20 2.58
N VAL A 8 29.51 34.97 1.62
CA VAL A 8 28.11 34.88 1.19
C VAL A 8 27.81 33.54 0.50
N LEU A 9 28.73 32.99 -0.31
CA LEU A 9 28.58 31.66 -0.89
C LEU A 9 28.59 30.56 0.19
N ALA A 10 29.42 30.69 1.23
CA ALA A 10 29.49 29.73 2.33
C ALA A 10 28.27 29.74 3.27
N LEU A 11 27.48 30.83 3.24
CA LEU A 11 26.26 31.02 4.04
C LEU A 11 24.97 30.64 3.26
N THR A 12 25.10 29.93 2.15
CA THR A 12 23.94 29.43 1.38
C THR A 12 23.16 28.42 2.23
N LEU A 13 22.03 28.87 2.78
CA LEU A 13 21.06 28.00 3.44
C LEU A 13 20.48 27.01 2.41
N PRO A 14 20.30 25.73 2.75
CA PRO A 14 19.73 24.76 1.83
C PRO A 14 18.27 25.14 1.55
N ALA A 15 18.01 25.68 0.36
CA ALA A 15 16.66 25.82 -0.15
C ALA A 15 16.15 24.43 -0.52
N PHE A 16 15.15 23.90 0.19
CA PHE A 16 14.46 22.65 -0.16
C PHE A 16 13.57 22.83 -1.40
N ALA A 17 14.15 23.30 -2.50
CA ALA A 17 13.51 23.28 -3.80
C ALA A 17 13.61 21.83 -4.32
N TYR A 18 12.66 20.99 -3.91
CA TYR A 18 12.56 19.56 -4.29
C TYR A 18 12.24 19.34 -5.79
N LEU A 19 12.45 20.38 -6.61
CA LEU A 19 12.19 20.49 -8.04
C LEU A 19 13.49 20.70 -8.84
N ASP A 20 14.65 20.35 -8.29
CA ASP A 20 15.81 20.08 -9.13
C ASP A 20 15.58 18.76 -9.90
N PRO A 21 15.99 18.66 -11.18
CA PRO A 21 15.69 17.50 -12.04
C PRO A 21 16.15 16.15 -11.44
N GLY A 22 17.17 16.16 -10.57
CA GLY A 22 17.63 14.97 -9.85
C GLY A 22 16.74 14.55 -8.68
N SER A 23 16.29 15.48 -7.83
CA SER A 23 15.48 15.20 -6.64
C SER A 23 14.01 14.90 -6.99
N GLY A 24 13.47 15.56 -8.01
CA GLY A 24 12.14 15.24 -8.54
C GLY A 24 12.04 13.79 -9.05
N SER A 25 13.09 13.29 -9.72
CA SER A 25 13.15 11.91 -10.23
C SER A 25 13.18 10.87 -9.11
N MET A 26 13.93 11.13 -8.04
CA MET A 26 13.99 10.26 -6.86
C MET A 26 12.64 10.17 -6.14
N LEU A 27 11.91 11.30 -6.03
CA LEU A 27 10.57 11.31 -5.47
C LEU A 27 9.59 10.48 -6.33
N ALA A 28 9.61 10.67 -7.65
CA ALA A 28 8.78 9.91 -8.57
C ALA A 28 9.08 8.40 -8.48
N GLN A 29 10.35 8.02 -8.39
CA GLN A 29 10.76 6.62 -8.22
C GLN A 29 10.31 6.04 -6.87
N ALA A 30 10.46 6.79 -5.77
CA ALA A 30 10.01 6.36 -4.45
C ALA A 30 8.49 6.14 -4.41
N LEU A 31 7.71 7.03 -5.05
CA LEU A 31 6.27 6.86 -5.20
C LEU A 31 5.93 5.65 -6.06
N ALA A 32 6.58 5.48 -7.21
CA ALA A 32 6.37 4.33 -8.09
C ALA A 32 6.67 3.00 -7.38
N ALA A 33 7.81 2.91 -6.68
CA ALA A 33 8.19 1.76 -5.87
C ALA A 33 7.20 1.54 -4.71
N GLY A 34 6.75 2.61 -4.05
CA GLY A 34 5.74 2.57 -3.00
C GLY A 34 4.41 1.99 -3.48
N PHE A 35 3.89 2.46 -4.61
CA PHE A 35 2.65 1.92 -5.21
C PHE A 35 2.82 0.48 -5.69
N ALA A 36 3.95 0.15 -6.31
CA ALA A 36 4.25 -1.22 -6.71
C ALA A 36 4.28 -2.17 -5.50
N GLY A 37 4.99 -1.79 -4.44
CA GLY A 37 5.07 -2.55 -3.20
C GLY A 37 3.70 -2.68 -2.51
N LEU A 38 2.93 -1.59 -2.44
CA LEU A 38 1.58 -1.61 -1.87
C LEU A 38 0.64 -2.53 -2.65
N GLY A 39 0.69 -2.49 -4.00
CA GLY A 39 -0.09 -3.39 -4.85
C GLY A 39 0.23 -4.86 -4.61
N VAL A 40 1.51 -5.21 -4.47
CA VAL A 40 1.94 -6.57 -4.12
C VAL A 40 1.45 -6.97 -2.73
N LEU A 41 1.54 -6.06 -1.75
CA LEU A 41 1.06 -6.31 -0.39
C LEU A 41 -0.46 -6.57 -0.37
N ILE A 42 -1.25 -5.75 -1.07
CA ILE A 42 -2.70 -5.94 -1.20
C ILE A 42 -3.01 -7.29 -1.85
N LYS A 43 -2.32 -7.64 -2.93
CA LYS A 43 -2.48 -8.94 -3.62
C LYS A 43 -2.23 -10.11 -2.67
N PHE A 44 -1.15 -10.04 -1.88
CA PHE A 44 -0.78 -11.08 -0.93
C PHE A 44 -1.80 -11.23 0.21
N TYR A 45 -2.30 -10.10 0.73
CA TYR A 45 -3.26 -10.07 1.84
C TYR A 45 -4.74 -10.05 1.41
N TRP A 46 -5.05 -10.21 0.13
CA TRP A 46 -6.40 -10.06 -0.43
C TRP A 46 -7.47 -10.85 0.33
N VAL A 47 -7.17 -12.10 0.71
CA VAL A 47 -8.09 -12.95 1.47
C VAL A 47 -8.35 -12.40 2.87
N ARG A 48 -7.31 -11.91 3.55
CA ARG A 48 -7.42 -11.30 4.88
C ARG A 48 -8.19 -9.99 4.80
N ILE A 49 -7.88 -9.13 3.82
CA ILE A 49 -8.61 -7.87 3.56
C ILE A 49 -10.10 -8.14 3.31
N LYS A 50 -10.44 -9.10 2.43
CA LYS A 50 -11.83 -9.50 2.18
C LYS A 50 -12.56 -9.98 3.43
N ARG A 51 -11.86 -10.71 4.33
CA ARG A 51 -12.42 -11.15 5.61
C ARG A 51 -12.61 -9.99 6.59
N PHE A 52 -11.67 -9.04 6.66
CA PHE A 52 -11.80 -7.82 7.47
C PHE A 52 -12.96 -6.94 7.01
N PHE A 53 -13.18 -6.84 5.69
CA PHE A 53 -14.31 -6.11 5.13
C PHE A 53 -15.64 -6.89 5.13
N GLY A 54 -15.69 -8.08 5.74
CA GLY A 54 -16.93 -8.82 5.91
C GLY A 54 -17.51 -9.41 4.61
N PHE A 55 -16.76 -9.46 3.51
CA PHE A 55 -17.20 -10.08 2.25
C PHE A 55 -17.19 -11.62 2.28
N GLY A 56 -17.19 -12.23 3.46
CA GLY A 56 -17.43 -13.65 3.63
C GLY A 56 -18.91 -13.90 3.44
N LYS A 57 -19.33 -14.34 2.24
CA LYS A 57 -20.68 -14.88 2.05
C LYS A 57 -20.81 -16.02 3.06
N ALA A 58 -21.63 -15.82 4.09
CA ALA A 58 -22.11 -16.90 4.91
C ALA A 58 -22.96 -17.77 3.99
N THR A 59 -22.32 -18.73 3.31
CA THR A 59 -23.02 -19.91 2.83
C THR A 59 -23.46 -20.62 4.09
N VAL A 60 -24.68 -20.30 4.53
CA VAL A 60 -25.46 -21.15 5.42
C VAL A 60 -25.35 -22.56 4.84
N PRO A 61 -24.73 -23.52 5.55
CA PRO A 61 -24.82 -24.90 5.14
C PRO A 61 -26.32 -25.20 5.15
N ALA A 62 -26.89 -25.51 4.00
CA ALA A 62 -28.19 -26.14 3.98
C ALA A 62 -28.05 -27.35 4.90
N ALA A 63 -28.79 -27.33 6.01
CA ALA A 63 -28.88 -28.46 6.89
C ALA A 63 -29.44 -29.59 6.03
N ASP A 64 -28.57 -30.53 5.66
CA ASP A 64 -29.00 -31.82 5.14
C ASP A 64 -29.78 -32.46 6.28
N THR A 65 -31.09 -32.27 6.24
CA THR A 65 -32.05 -33.02 7.05
C THR A 65 -31.79 -34.49 6.73
N GLN A 66 -31.14 -35.12 7.69
CA GLN A 66 -31.04 -36.55 7.86
C GLN A 66 -32.44 -37.16 7.75
N ASP A 67 -32.75 -37.68 6.55
CA ASP A 67 -33.92 -38.53 6.34
C ASP A 67 -33.52 -39.97 6.70
N ASP A 68 -33.32 -40.17 8.01
CA ASP A 68 -33.37 -41.48 8.63
C ASP A 68 -34.84 -41.89 8.76
N THR A 69 -35.48 -42.20 7.63
CA THR A 69 -36.72 -42.99 7.62
C THR A 69 -36.39 -44.41 7.18
N GLY A 70 -35.67 -45.11 8.05
CA GLY A 70 -35.72 -46.56 8.11
C GLY A 70 -36.70 -46.97 9.19
N ALA A 71 -37.94 -47.33 8.84
CA ALA A 71 -38.77 -48.30 9.55
C ALA A 71 -40.14 -48.46 8.86
N THR A 72 -40.53 -49.73 8.66
CA THR A 72 -41.87 -50.25 8.29
C THR A 72 -42.24 -50.04 6.80
N GLU A 73 -42.47 -51.06 5.97
CA GLU A 73 -42.90 -52.46 6.16
C GLU A 73 -42.29 -53.39 5.10
#